data_AF-A0A1V4XAD7-F1
#
_entry.id   AF-A0A1V4XAD7-F1
#
_cell.length_a   1.000
_cell.length_b   1.000
_cell.length_c   1.000
_cell.angle_alpha   90.00
_cell.angle_beta   90.00
_cell.angle_gamma   90.00
#
_symmetry.space_group_name_H-M   'P 1'
#
loop_
_entity.id
_entity.type
_entity.pdbx_description
1 polymer ?
#
loop_
_entity_poly.entity_id
_entity_poly.type
_entity_poly.pdbx_seq_one_letter_code
_entity_poly.pdbx_strand_id
1 'polypeptide(L)'
;MADITKVVNSDVQIFRVSICWKIGITILAYFGFIFSMLGICVKSGGGGHSYLYVFGFLGLMLFSLYKLLSVFSYRVEIYPNKVRRIGLFNNKELSISEINGFRINMIKGEQTLFLVPKDIATKGIKIGHTFERQEDLLEWCNRNLSNLDVLDLQQERETVLQDTSLGETAAQRQYVFDRAKMWSKIINVLTFGVCFWAFVYPEPYTYIIWALIIMPLAALVFVRYFEGVLELSTKRNNARPNIQTAFLGPGIVLSLRGYQDFNILNWDNFWLPFALCYLLICLLMFFLAKDIRQRAAMIIIFHILFCSLYGYGTVLSLNGILDKSIPSLYKAQIIEKHVSSGTRNFYFLKLSPWGPRTKEEKITVEKSVYDRSKVGNKIDVAVRNGSLGIPWFYIL
;
A
#
# COMPACT_ATOMS: atom_id res chain seq x y z
N MET A 1 27.97 -28.14 -59.70
CA MET A 1 27.84 -28.28 -58.23
C MET A 1 27.96 -26.88 -57.65
N ALA A 2 26.84 -26.21 -57.43
CA ALA A 2 26.79 -24.84 -56.96
C ALA A 2 26.23 -24.82 -55.53
N ASP A 3 27.06 -24.29 -54.64
CA ASP A 3 26.74 -23.40 -53.52
C ASP A 3 25.53 -23.73 -52.63
N ILE A 4 25.83 -24.33 -51.47
CA ILE A 4 24.95 -24.31 -50.30
C ILE A 4 25.66 -23.48 -49.23
N THR A 5 25.55 -22.16 -49.35
CA THR A 5 25.84 -21.24 -48.26
C THR A 5 24.70 -20.23 -48.18
N LYS A 6 23.53 -20.70 -47.72
CA LYS A 6 22.47 -19.79 -47.25
C LYS A 6 22.95 -19.13 -45.96
N VAL A 7 23.42 -17.89 -46.10
CA VAL A 7 23.62 -16.92 -45.03
C VAL A 7 22.30 -16.77 -44.29
N VAL A 8 22.20 -17.41 -43.12
CA VAL A 8 21.17 -17.11 -42.12
C VAL A 8 21.67 -15.87 -41.40
N ASN A 9 21.09 -14.71 -41.69
CA ASN A 9 21.34 -13.49 -40.93
C ASN A 9 21.03 -13.76 -39.45
N SER A 10 22.09 -13.85 -38.66
CA SER A 10 22.13 -14.30 -37.28
C SER A 10 22.35 -13.12 -36.33
N ASP A 11 21.58 -12.04 -36.48
CA ASP A 11 21.79 -10.84 -35.66
C ASP A 11 21.18 -11.02 -34.28
N VAL A 12 22.01 -11.49 -33.35
CA VAL A 12 21.70 -11.53 -31.92
C VAL A 12 21.58 -10.10 -31.42
N GLN A 13 20.41 -9.74 -30.89
CA GLN A 13 20.20 -8.43 -30.29
C GLN A 13 20.63 -8.46 -28.83
N ILE A 14 21.57 -7.60 -28.45
CA ILE A 14 22.13 -7.55 -27.10
C ILE A 14 21.71 -6.24 -26.42
N PHE A 15 20.99 -6.37 -25.31
CA PHE A 15 20.54 -5.28 -24.47
C PHE A 15 21.39 -5.24 -23.20
N ARG A 16 22.08 -4.13 -22.96
CA ARG A 16 22.94 -3.91 -21.79
C ARG A 16 22.36 -2.82 -20.88
N VAL A 17 22.74 -2.86 -19.60
CA VAL A 17 22.42 -1.79 -18.66
C VAL A 17 22.95 -0.46 -19.18
N SER A 18 22.17 0.60 -18.98
CA SER A 18 22.50 1.95 -19.43
C SER A 18 23.72 2.54 -18.76
N ILE A 19 24.46 3.32 -19.55
CA ILE A 19 25.61 4.09 -19.09
C ILE A 19 25.26 4.91 -17.85
N CYS A 20 24.12 5.62 -17.83
CA CYS A 20 23.69 6.38 -16.65
C CYS A 20 23.57 5.50 -15.39
N TRP A 21 22.94 4.33 -15.51
CA TRP A 21 22.81 3.39 -14.40
C TRP A 21 24.14 2.74 -13.99
N LYS A 22 25.01 2.42 -14.95
CA LYS A 22 26.38 1.95 -14.68
C LYS A 22 27.16 2.98 -13.89
N ILE A 23 27.16 4.24 -14.35
CA ILE A 23 27.83 5.36 -13.66
C ILE A 23 27.26 5.52 -12.24
N GLY A 24 25.94 5.57 -12.09
CA GLY A 24 25.30 5.73 -10.78
C GLY A 24 25.65 4.60 -9.80
N ILE A 25 25.61 3.35 -10.26
CA ILE A 25 25.99 2.19 -9.43
C ILE A 25 27.49 2.19 -9.14
N THR A 26 28.35 2.58 -10.08
CA THR A 26 29.79 2.70 -9.85
C THR A 26 30.11 3.75 -8.79
N ILE A 27 29.49 4.93 -8.87
CA ILE A 27 29.64 5.99 -7.85
C ILE A 27 29.17 5.47 -6.48
N LEU A 28 27.99 4.86 -6.41
CA LEU A 28 27.45 4.33 -5.16
C LEU A 28 28.34 3.23 -4.56
N ALA A 29 28.85 2.32 -5.39
CA ALA A 29 29.74 1.25 -4.96
C ALA A 29 31.09 1.81 -4.46
N TYR A 30 31.62 2.85 -5.10
CA TYR A 30 32.84 3.53 -4.68
C TYR A 30 32.69 4.17 -3.29
N PHE A 31 31.60 4.94 -3.07
CA PHE A 31 31.31 5.52 -1.76
C PHE A 31 31.05 4.45 -0.69
N GLY A 32 30.29 3.40 -1.03
CA GLY A 32 30.05 2.28 -0.12
C GLY A 32 31.32 1.56 0.29
N PHE A 33 32.27 1.41 -0.64
CA PHE A 33 33.59 0.85 -0.38
C PHE A 33 34.44 1.73 0.55
N ILE A 34 34.54 3.03 0.27
CA ILE A 34 35.28 3.99 1.12
C ILE A 34 34.68 4.04 2.53
N PHE A 35 33.36 4.14 2.62
CA PHE A 35 32.65 4.18 3.90
C PHE A 35 32.90 2.90 4.72
N SER A 36 32.88 1.74 4.07
CA SER A 36 33.19 0.46 4.71
C SER A 36 34.63 0.39 5.20
N MET A 37 35.58 0.87 4.39
CA MET A 37 36.99 0.95 4.77
C MET A 37 37.22 1.85 5.99
N LEU A 38 36.66 3.07 5.98
CA LEU A 38 36.76 3.99 7.11
C LEU A 38 36.10 3.41 8.36
N GLY A 39 34.96 2.75 8.22
CA GLY A 39 34.26 2.07 9.31
C GLY A 39 35.10 0.99 9.98
N ILE A 40 35.82 0.18 9.19
CA ILE A 40 36.76 -0.84 9.69
C ILE A 40 37.93 -0.17 10.42
N CYS A 41 38.56 0.85 9.83
CA CYS A 41 39.70 1.53 10.43
C CYS A 41 39.38 2.24 11.75
N VAL A 42 38.18 2.82 11.89
CA VAL A 42 37.75 3.53 13.10
C VAL A 42 37.35 2.57 14.23
N LYS A 43 36.85 1.37 13.89
CA LYS A 43 36.30 0.41 14.87
C LYS A 43 37.21 -0.77 15.17
N SER A 44 38.38 -0.89 14.54
CA SER A 44 39.34 -1.96 14.80
C SER A 44 40.10 -1.83 16.14
N GLY A 45 39.89 -0.77 16.92
CA GLY A 45 40.54 -0.53 18.21
C GLY A 45 39.71 -0.94 19.43
N GLY A 46 39.80 -2.23 19.83
CA GLY A 46 39.60 -2.69 21.22
C GLY A 46 38.18 -2.98 21.73
N GLY A 47 37.84 -4.26 21.90
CA GLY A 47 36.65 -4.76 22.64
C GLY A 47 35.87 -5.84 21.87
N GLY A 48 35.27 -6.83 22.55
CA GLY A 48 34.60 -7.99 21.91
C GLY A 48 33.46 -7.66 20.93
N HIS A 49 32.88 -6.46 20.99
CA HIS A 49 31.86 -5.98 20.05
C HIS A 49 32.43 -5.39 18.75
N SER A 50 33.74 -5.16 18.64
CA SER A 50 34.39 -4.58 17.44
C SER A 50 34.29 -5.49 16.22
N TYR A 51 34.32 -6.82 16.43
CA TYR A 51 34.24 -7.81 15.36
C TYR A 51 32.92 -7.75 14.59
N LEU A 52 31.78 -7.52 15.27
CA LEU A 52 30.48 -7.39 14.61
C LEU A 52 30.43 -6.21 13.64
N TYR A 53 31.04 -5.08 14.00
CA TYR A 53 31.13 -3.92 13.11
C TYR A 53 32.06 -4.19 11.93
N VAL A 54 33.21 -4.83 12.17
CA VAL A 54 34.15 -5.21 11.10
C VAL A 54 33.49 -6.17 10.11
N PHE A 55 32.77 -7.20 10.58
CA PHE A 55 32.03 -8.11 9.70
C PHE A 55 30.88 -7.41 8.95
N GLY A 56 30.18 -6.48 9.60
CA GLY A 56 29.15 -5.66 8.95
C GLY A 56 29.71 -4.82 7.81
N PHE A 57 30.81 -4.11 8.04
CA PHE A 57 31.47 -3.29 7.01
C PHE A 57 32.11 -4.15 5.92
N LEU A 58 32.70 -5.30 6.24
CA LEU A 58 33.18 -6.25 5.24
C LEU A 58 32.03 -6.76 4.36
N GLY A 59 30.86 -7.05 4.95
CA GLY A 59 29.65 -7.42 4.22
C GLY A 59 29.18 -6.31 3.26
N LEU A 60 29.20 -5.06 3.69
CA LEU A 60 28.87 -3.90 2.85
C LEU A 60 29.87 -3.69 1.70
N MET A 61 31.16 -3.90 1.97
CA MET A 61 32.23 -3.84 0.98
C MET A 61 32.05 -4.92 -0.10
N LEU A 62 31.81 -6.17 0.32
CA LEU A 62 31.52 -7.28 -0.60
C LEU A 62 30.23 -7.06 -1.39
N PHE A 63 29.18 -6.51 -0.77
CA PHE A 63 27.93 -6.18 -1.46
C PHE A 63 28.13 -5.06 -2.51
N SER A 64 28.92 -4.04 -2.19
CA SER A 64 29.25 -2.95 -3.11
C SER A 64 30.03 -3.47 -4.32
N LEU A 65 31.02 -4.34 -4.10
CA LEU A 65 31.76 -5.00 -5.16
C LEU A 65 30.85 -5.90 -6.01
N TYR A 66 29.96 -6.67 -5.37
CA TYR A 66 28.97 -7.49 -6.06
C TYR A 66 28.08 -6.63 -6.97
N LYS A 67 27.56 -5.50 -6.49
CA LYS A 67 26.73 -4.59 -7.28
C LYS A 67 27.47 -4.04 -8.49
N LEU A 68 28.71 -3.61 -8.30
CA LEU A 68 29.58 -3.15 -9.39
C LEU A 68 29.77 -4.24 -10.44
N LEU A 69 30.18 -5.46 -10.06
CA LEU A 69 30.35 -6.55 -11.02
C LEU A 69 29.03 -6.92 -11.71
N SER A 70 27.93 -6.94 -10.95
CA SER A 70 26.62 -7.30 -11.47
C SER A 70 26.13 -6.36 -12.57
N VAL A 71 26.37 -5.05 -12.47
CA VAL A 71 25.86 -4.08 -13.46
C VAL A 71 26.57 -4.20 -14.82
N PHE A 72 27.86 -4.57 -14.81
CA PHE A 72 28.64 -4.77 -16.04
C PHE A 72 28.40 -6.15 -16.68
N SER A 73 28.12 -7.18 -15.87
CA SER A 73 27.83 -8.51 -16.38
C SER A 73 26.37 -8.68 -16.83
N TYR A 74 25.45 -7.85 -16.33
CA TYR A 74 24.01 -8.00 -16.60
C TYR A 74 23.64 -7.57 -18.01
N ARG A 75 23.11 -8.52 -18.79
CA ARG A 75 22.62 -8.29 -20.16
C ARG A 75 21.51 -9.25 -20.54
N VAL A 76 20.70 -8.85 -21.51
CA VAL A 76 19.70 -9.70 -22.16
C VAL A 76 20.09 -9.88 -23.61
N GLU A 77 20.10 -11.11 -24.06
CA GLU A 77 20.43 -11.51 -25.43
C GLU A 77 19.19 -12.14 -26.05
N ILE A 78 18.75 -11.61 -27.17
CA ILE A 78 17.65 -12.15 -27.96
C ILE A 78 18.22 -12.81 -29.20
N TYR A 79 18.00 -14.11 -29.29
CA TYR A 79 18.32 -14.95 -30.43
C TYR A 79 17.04 -15.25 -31.24
N PRO A 80 17.15 -15.72 -32.49
CA PRO A 80 15.99 -16.08 -33.31
C PRO A 80 15.08 -17.16 -32.69
N ASN A 81 15.62 -18.02 -31.82
CA ASN A 81 14.89 -19.13 -31.20
C ASN A 81 14.82 -19.07 -29.66
N LYS A 82 15.49 -18.13 -29.01
CA LYS A 82 15.58 -18.07 -27.54
C LYS A 82 15.86 -16.68 -26.99
N VAL A 83 15.47 -16.46 -25.75
CA VAL A 83 15.85 -15.28 -24.96
C VAL A 83 16.71 -15.72 -23.79
N ARG A 84 17.87 -15.09 -23.64
CA ARG A 84 18.82 -15.37 -22.57
C ARG A 84 19.04 -14.14 -21.71
N ARG A 85 18.90 -14.30 -20.39
CA ARG A 85 19.28 -13.32 -19.38
C ARG A 85 20.55 -13.77 -18.70
N ILE A 86 21.60 -12.97 -18.83
CA ILE A 86 22.90 -13.22 -18.22
C ILE A 86 23.04 -12.33 -17.00
N GLY A 87 23.43 -12.92 -15.88
CA GLY A 87 23.76 -12.22 -14.64
C GLY A 87 25.10 -12.70 -14.10
N LEU A 88 25.54 -12.13 -12.98
CA LEU A 88 26.87 -12.45 -12.44
C LEU A 88 27.01 -13.92 -12.00
N PHE A 89 25.98 -14.47 -11.35
CA PHE A 89 25.99 -15.86 -10.85
C PHE A 89 24.84 -16.72 -11.38
N ASN A 90 23.89 -16.12 -12.11
CA ASN A 90 22.70 -16.83 -12.55
C ASN A 90 22.38 -16.43 -13.98
N ASN A 91 22.50 -17.40 -14.87
CA ASN A 91 22.13 -17.29 -16.27
C ASN A 91 20.84 -18.05 -16.49
N LYS A 92 19.95 -17.47 -17.29
CA LYS A 92 18.66 -18.06 -17.57
C LYS A 92 18.36 -17.98 -19.04
N GLU A 93 17.82 -19.06 -19.56
CA GLU A 93 17.45 -19.20 -20.96
C GLU A 93 16.01 -19.68 -21.04
N LEU A 94 15.26 -19.14 -22.00
CA LEU A 94 13.94 -19.61 -22.38
C LEU A 94 13.86 -19.64 -23.91
N SER A 95 13.40 -20.75 -24.48
CA SER A 95 13.14 -20.82 -25.92
C SER A 95 11.92 -19.96 -26.25
N ILE A 96 11.89 -19.31 -27.42
CA ILE A 96 10.74 -18.46 -27.81
C ILE A 96 9.46 -19.28 -27.89
N SER A 97 9.53 -20.54 -28.31
CA SER A 97 8.40 -21.47 -28.34
C SER A 97 7.84 -21.82 -26.95
N GLU A 98 8.65 -21.70 -25.90
CA GLU A 98 8.29 -21.96 -24.51
C GLU A 98 7.73 -20.72 -23.82
N ILE A 99 7.85 -19.54 -24.44
CA ILE A 99 7.28 -18.29 -23.92
C ILE A 99 5.80 -18.25 -24.30
N ASN A 100 4.94 -18.10 -23.29
CA ASN A 100 3.51 -17.90 -23.47
C ASN A 100 3.21 -16.46 -23.94
N GLY A 101 3.95 -15.51 -23.37
CA GLY A 101 3.86 -14.10 -23.70
C GLY A 101 4.64 -13.27 -22.68
N PHE A 102 4.35 -11.97 -22.64
CA PHE A 102 4.99 -11.06 -21.70
C PHE A 102 3.97 -10.25 -20.91
N ARG A 103 4.41 -9.76 -19.75
CA ARG A 103 3.66 -8.88 -18.84
C ARG A 103 4.51 -7.67 -18.47
N ILE A 104 3.85 -6.55 -18.19
CA ILE A 104 4.51 -5.32 -17.74
C ILE A 104 4.12 -5.07 -16.28
N ASN A 105 5.10 -5.13 -15.38
CA ASN A 105 4.91 -4.89 -13.95
C ASN A 105 5.43 -3.51 -13.59
N MET A 106 4.70 -2.74 -12.78
CA MET A 106 5.26 -1.58 -12.08
C MET A 106 5.81 -2.04 -10.73
N ILE A 107 7.13 -1.99 -10.55
CA ILE A 107 7.79 -2.33 -9.28
C ILE A 107 8.57 -1.11 -8.83
N LYS A 108 8.20 -0.53 -7.67
CA LYS A 108 8.84 0.68 -7.11
C LYS A 108 8.91 1.88 -8.08
N GLY A 109 7.88 2.04 -8.92
CA GLY A 109 7.81 3.11 -9.92
C GLY A 109 8.52 2.80 -11.25
N GLU A 110 9.16 1.64 -11.40
CA GLU A 110 9.87 1.23 -12.61
C GLU A 110 9.10 0.15 -13.39
N GLN A 111 9.01 0.27 -14.72
CA GLN A 111 8.44 -0.77 -15.58
C GLN A 111 9.41 -1.94 -15.72
N THR A 112 9.02 -3.09 -15.18
CA THR A 112 9.74 -4.37 -15.32
C THR A 112 8.99 -5.26 -16.29
N LEU A 113 9.66 -5.69 -17.36
CA LEU A 113 9.14 -6.65 -18.31
C LEU A 113 9.33 -8.07 -17.77
N PHE A 114 8.29 -8.89 -17.85
CA PHE A 114 8.31 -10.27 -17.40
C PHE A 114 7.88 -11.21 -18.51
N LEU A 115 8.80 -12.03 -18.99
CA LEU A 115 8.53 -13.10 -19.94
C LEU A 115 7.99 -14.31 -19.18
N VAL A 116 6.76 -14.69 -19.51
CA VAL A 116 6.01 -15.75 -18.84
C VAL A 116 6.15 -17.05 -19.65
N PRO A 117 6.65 -18.14 -19.07
CA PRO A 117 6.73 -19.42 -19.74
C PRO A 117 5.35 -20.07 -19.83
N LYS A 118 5.16 -20.98 -20.79
CA LYS A 118 3.93 -21.79 -20.94
C LYS A 118 3.74 -22.77 -19.80
N ASP A 119 4.82 -23.38 -19.34
CA ASP A 119 4.81 -24.26 -18.18
C ASP A 119 4.94 -23.48 -16.87
N ILE A 120 4.02 -23.73 -15.94
CA ILE A 120 3.92 -23.08 -14.62
C ILE A 120 5.10 -23.51 -13.71
N ALA A 121 5.64 -24.72 -13.87
CA ALA A 121 6.79 -25.17 -13.09
C ALA A 121 8.08 -24.46 -13.50
N THR A 122 8.14 -23.98 -14.74
CA THR A 122 9.25 -23.19 -15.26
C THR A 122 9.18 -21.76 -14.76
N LYS A 123 10.28 -21.26 -14.17
CA LYS A 123 10.35 -19.86 -13.72
C LYS A 123 10.44 -18.94 -14.97
N GLY A 124 9.79 -17.78 -14.98
CA GLY A 124 9.94 -16.78 -16.05
C GLY A 124 11.22 -15.92 -16.00
N ILE A 125 11.44 -15.08 -17.02
CA ILE A 125 12.57 -14.13 -17.10
C ILE A 125 12.06 -12.72 -16.73
N LYS A 126 12.61 -12.14 -15.66
CA LYS A 126 12.39 -10.74 -15.25
C LYS A 126 13.49 -9.84 -15.80
N ILE A 127 13.08 -8.74 -16.43
CA ILE A 127 13.93 -7.73 -17.07
C ILE A 127 13.52 -6.36 -16.52
N GLY A 128 14.40 -5.70 -15.77
CA GLY A 128 14.13 -4.38 -15.15
C GLY A 128 14.28 -3.20 -16.13
N HIS A 129 13.95 -1.98 -15.67
CA HIS A 129 13.97 -0.73 -16.47
C HIS A 129 15.39 -0.12 -16.66
N THR A 130 16.45 -0.92 -16.57
CA THR A 130 17.80 -0.35 -16.49
C THR A 130 18.56 -0.32 -17.82
N PHE A 131 17.94 -0.74 -18.92
CA PHE A 131 18.59 -0.93 -20.24
C PHE A 131 18.57 0.31 -21.13
N GLU A 132 19.57 0.47 -22.00
CA GLU A 132 19.68 1.64 -22.93
C GLU A 132 18.59 1.66 -24.00
N ARG A 133 18.21 0.49 -24.50
CA ARG A 133 17.28 0.30 -25.63
C ARG A 133 16.01 -0.40 -25.17
N GLN A 134 15.41 0.13 -24.11
CA GLN A 134 14.24 -0.49 -23.51
C GLN A 134 13.01 -0.43 -24.41
N GLU A 135 12.83 0.66 -25.15
CA GLU A 135 11.73 0.81 -26.12
C GLU A 135 11.83 -0.25 -27.22
N ASP A 136 13.02 -0.46 -27.79
CA ASP A 136 13.27 -1.51 -28.78
C ASP A 136 12.98 -2.91 -28.24
N LEU A 137 13.32 -3.18 -26.98
CA LEU A 137 13.03 -4.45 -26.32
C LEU A 137 11.52 -4.66 -26.16
N LEU A 138 10.81 -3.61 -25.74
CA LEU A 138 9.35 -3.64 -25.61
C LEU A 138 8.67 -3.79 -26.98
N GLU A 139 9.17 -3.10 -28.00
CA GLU A 139 8.68 -3.22 -29.37
C GLU A 139 8.91 -4.63 -29.92
N TRP A 140 10.10 -5.21 -29.69
CA TRP A 140 10.37 -6.60 -30.03
C TRP A 140 9.38 -7.54 -29.33
N CYS A 141 9.08 -7.33 -28.05
CA CYS A 141 8.08 -8.13 -27.34
C CYS A 141 6.69 -7.97 -27.97
N ASN A 142 6.24 -6.75 -28.25
CA ASN A 142 4.94 -6.51 -28.89
C ASN A 142 4.82 -7.14 -30.29
N ARG A 143 5.93 -7.20 -31.04
CA ARG A 143 5.94 -7.79 -32.39
C ARG A 143 6.00 -9.32 -32.39
N ASN A 144 6.68 -9.93 -31.43
CA ASN A 144 7.00 -11.37 -31.45
C ASN A 144 6.24 -12.18 -30.40
N LEU A 145 5.70 -11.53 -29.37
CA LEU A 145 5.05 -12.18 -28.23
C LEU A 145 3.69 -11.53 -27.96
N SER A 146 2.78 -12.30 -27.40
CA SER A 146 1.49 -11.78 -26.95
C SER A 146 1.65 -11.01 -25.64
N ASN A 147 1.07 -9.80 -25.58
CA ASN A 147 0.91 -9.08 -24.33
C ASN A 147 -0.22 -9.75 -23.53
N LEU A 148 0.15 -10.56 -22.55
CA LEU A 148 -0.80 -11.33 -21.75
C LEU A 148 -1.70 -10.44 -20.92
N ASP A 149 -1.24 -9.24 -20.55
CA ASP A 149 -2.05 -8.31 -19.77
C ASP A 149 -3.19 -7.71 -20.62
N VAL A 150 -2.97 -7.48 -21.91
CA VAL A 150 -4.02 -7.03 -22.84
C VAL A 150 -4.97 -8.17 -23.18
N LEU A 151 -4.45 -9.38 -23.40
CA LEU A 151 -5.27 -10.55 -23.68
C LEU A 151 -6.17 -10.93 -22.51
N ASP A 152 -5.62 -10.96 -21.28
CA ASP A 152 -6.39 -11.23 -20.06
C ASP A 152 -7.57 -10.24 -19.94
N LEU A 153 -7.31 -8.94 -20.19
CA LEU A 153 -8.34 -7.89 -20.16
C LEU A 153 -9.42 -8.08 -21.22
N GLN A 154 -9.03 -8.47 -22.45
CA GLN A 154 -9.98 -8.72 -23.54
C GLN A 154 -10.85 -9.95 -23.26
N GLN A 155 -10.22 -11.07 -22.87
CA GLN A 155 -10.91 -12.31 -22.54
C GLN A 155 -11.88 -12.14 -21.37
N GLU A 156 -11.48 -11.40 -20.32
CA GLU A 156 -12.34 -11.15 -19.17
C GLU A 156 -13.51 -10.26 -19.53
N ARG A 157 -13.30 -9.24 -20.39
CA ARG A 157 -14.38 -8.41 -20.92
C ARG A 157 -15.36 -9.23 -21.74
N GLU A 158 -14.88 -10.08 -22.64
CA GLU A 158 -15.72 -10.98 -23.44
C GLU A 158 -16.51 -11.94 -22.56
N THR A 159 -15.86 -12.54 -21.55
CA THR A 159 -16.50 -13.42 -20.57
C THR A 159 -17.65 -12.70 -19.85
N VAL A 160 -17.44 -11.46 -19.41
CA VAL A 160 -18.49 -10.66 -18.76
C VAL A 160 -19.62 -10.32 -19.74
N LEU A 161 -19.32 -10.02 -21.01
CA LEU A 161 -20.35 -9.76 -22.02
C LEU A 161 -21.09 -11.02 -22.49
N GLN A 162 -20.52 -12.20 -22.26
CA GLN A 162 -21.18 -13.48 -22.52
C GLN A 162 -22.04 -13.96 -21.35
N ASP A 163 -21.92 -13.35 -20.16
CA ASP A 163 -22.70 -13.70 -18.98
C ASP A 163 -24.19 -13.38 -19.17
N THR A 164 -25.00 -14.44 -19.31
CA THR A 164 -26.44 -14.35 -19.52
C THR A 164 -27.20 -13.86 -18.28
N SER A 165 -26.59 -13.87 -17.09
CA SER A 165 -27.22 -13.34 -15.88
C SER A 165 -27.34 -11.81 -15.86
N LEU A 166 -26.55 -11.12 -16.71
CA LEU A 166 -26.50 -9.65 -16.78
C LEU A 166 -27.53 -9.05 -17.76
N GLY A 167 -28.18 -9.89 -18.57
CA GLY A 167 -29.16 -9.45 -19.56
C GLY A 167 -29.31 -10.46 -20.70
N GLU A 168 -30.48 -10.47 -21.33
CA GLU A 168 -30.80 -11.42 -22.40
C GLU A 168 -30.00 -11.08 -23.68
N THR A 169 -29.82 -9.80 -23.97
CA THR A 169 -29.12 -9.31 -25.16
C THR A 169 -27.72 -8.77 -24.84
N ALA A 170 -26.80 -8.83 -25.81
CA ALA A 170 -25.46 -8.24 -25.68
C ALA A 170 -25.48 -6.74 -25.34
N ALA A 171 -26.45 -5.99 -25.88
CA ALA A 171 -26.62 -4.56 -25.59
C ALA A 171 -27.00 -4.30 -24.13
N GLN A 172 -27.88 -5.12 -23.54
CA GLN A 172 -28.25 -5.01 -22.12
C GLN A 172 -27.06 -5.31 -21.20
N ARG A 173 -26.28 -6.36 -21.50
CA ARG A 173 -25.09 -6.73 -20.70
C ARG A 173 -24.03 -5.63 -20.72
N GLN A 174 -23.76 -5.07 -21.91
CA GLN A 174 -22.85 -3.93 -22.05
C GLN A 174 -23.34 -2.70 -21.28
N TYR A 175 -24.65 -2.40 -21.31
CA TYR A 175 -25.24 -1.30 -20.53
C TYR A 175 -25.05 -1.48 -19.01
N VAL A 176 -25.28 -2.69 -18.48
CA VAL A 176 -25.04 -3.00 -17.05
C VAL A 176 -23.57 -2.83 -16.69
N PHE A 177 -22.67 -3.31 -17.56
CA PHE A 177 -21.22 -3.13 -17.38
C PHE A 177 -20.80 -1.66 -17.33
N ASP A 178 -21.24 -0.87 -18.30
CA ASP A 178 -20.89 0.56 -18.37
C ASP A 178 -21.46 1.34 -17.19
N ARG A 179 -22.66 0.99 -16.74
CA ARG A 179 -23.24 1.52 -15.51
C ARG A 179 -22.41 1.18 -14.28
N ALA A 180 -22.05 -0.08 -14.08
CA ALA A 180 -21.23 -0.50 -12.94
C ALA A 180 -19.88 0.23 -12.93
N LYS A 181 -19.27 0.40 -14.11
CA LYS A 181 -18.01 1.14 -14.29
C LYS A 181 -18.15 2.62 -13.97
N MET A 182 -19.20 3.27 -14.45
CA MET A 182 -19.49 4.67 -14.16
C MET A 182 -19.69 4.88 -12.66
N TRP A 183 -20.56 4.08 -12.02
CA TRP A 183 -20.85 4.19 -10.59
C TRP A 183 -19.63 3.89 -9.72
N SER A 184 -18.84 2.86 -10.05
CA SER A 184 -17.57 2.57 -9.39
C SER A 184 -16.63 3.77 -9.39
N LYS A 185 -16.47 4.43 -10.54
CA LYS A 185 -15.62 5.63 -10.64
C LYS A 185 -16.15 6.78 -9.79
N ILE A 186 -17.45 7.07 -9.89
CA ILE A 186 -18.09 8.14 -9.11
C ILE A 186 -17.91 7.90 -7.63
N ILE A 187 -18.24 6.70 -7.14
CA ILE A 187 -18.16 6.34 -5.72
C ILE A 187 -16.71 6.43 -5.23
N ASN A 188 -15.74 5.87 -5.95
CA ASN A 188 -14.33 5.94 -5.54
C ASN A 188 -13.80 7.39 -5.49
N VAL A 189 -14.16 8.23 -6.46
CA VAL A 189 -13.76 9.64 -6.49
C VAL A 189 -14.41 10.42 -5.34
N LEU A 190 -15.71 10.20 -5.10
CA LEU A 190 -16.41 10.81 -3.97
C LEU A 190 -15.81 10.36 -2.63
N THR A 191 -15.55 9.06 -2.45
CA THR A 191 -14.90 8.56 -1.24
C THR A 191 -13.51 9.16 -1.06
N PHE A 192 -12.71 9.26 -2.12
CA PHE A 192 -11.42 9.91 -2.05
C PHE A 192 -11.56 11.38 -1.58
N GLY A 193 -12.50 12.13 -2.16
CA GLY A 193 -12.79 13.50 -1.76
C GLY A 193 -13.21 13.63 -0.29
N VAL A 194 -14.12 12.76 0.18
CA VAL A 194 -14.57 12.76 1.59
C VAL A 194 -13.46 12.35 2.55
N CYS A 195 -12.66 11.33 2.22
CA CYS A 195 -11.50 10.92 3.00
C CYS A 195 -10.47 12.05 3.10
N PHE A 196 -10.19 12.73 1.98
CA PHE A 196 -9.26 13.86 1.95
C PHE A 196 -9.80 15.04 2.77
N TRP A 197 -11.07 15.38 2.62
CA TRP A 197 -11.72 16.44 3.40
C TRP A 197 -11.67 16.14 4.90
N ALA A 198 -12.06 14.94 5.31
CA ALA A 198 -11.99 14.48 6.70
C ALA A 198 -10.58 14.49 7.28
N PHE A 199 -9.57 14.24 6.46
CA PHE A 199 -8.18 14.26 6.91
C PHE A 199 -7.62 15.68 7.07
N VAL A 200 -7.97 16.59 6.15
CA VAL A 200 -7.40 17.95 6.11
C VAL A 200 -8.18 18.93 6.98
N TYR A 201 -9.51 18.93 6.88
CA TYR A 201 -10.37 19.90 7.56
C TYR A 201 -11.76 19.30 7.80
N PRO A 202 -11.94 18.54 8.89
CA PRO A 202 -13.15 17.74 9.15
C PRO A 202 -14.29 18.60 9.71
N GLU A 203 -14.65 19.69 9.04
CA GLU A 203 -15.82 20.49 9.39
C GLU A 203 -16.82 20.55 8.23
N PRO A 204 -18.13 20.31 8.47
CA PRO A 204 -18.75 20.02 9.76
C PRO A 204 -18.54 18.57 10.24
N TYR A 205 -17.92 18.43 11.43
CA TYR A 205 -17.36 17.16 11.92
C TYR A 205 -18.34 15.98 11.90
N THR A 206 -19.51 16.15 12.52
CA THR A 206 -20.50 15.08 12.65
C THR A 206 -20.92 14.48 11.30
N TYR A 207 -21.18 15.32 10.29
CA TYR A 207 -21.66 14.84 8.99
C TYR A 207 -20.58 14.10 8.21
N ILE A 208 -19.34 14.58 8.28
CA ILE A 208 -18.20 13.93 7.61
C ILE A 208 -17.94 12.55 8.20
N ILE A 209 -17.98 12.43 9.53
CA ILE A 209 -17.79 11.13 10.19
C ILE A 209 -18.92 10.15 9.87
N TRP A 210 -20.18 10.60 9.83
CA TRP A 210 -21.28 9.76 9.35
C TRP A 210 -21.10 9.31 7.90
N ALA A 211 -20.64 10.20 7.02
CA ALA A 211 -20.35 9.83 5.63
C ALA A 211 -19.28 8.73 5.55
N LEU A 212 -18.21 8.82 6.35
CA LEU A 212 -17.17 7.79 6.41
C LEU A 212 -17.68 6.45 6.97
N ILE A 213 -18.59 6.47 7.94
CA ILE A 213 -19.20 5.24 8.49
C ILE A 213 -20.08 4.56 7.43
N ILE A 214 -20.86 5.34 6.67
CA ILE A 214 -21.82 4.80 5.71
C ILE A 214 -21.14 4.27 4.44
N MET A 215 -20.04 4.88 4.00
CA MET A 215 -19.41 4.56 2.71
C MET A 215 -19.01 3.09 2.53
N PRO A 216 -18.34 2.41 3.49
CA PRO A 216 -18.00 0.99 3.34
C PRO A 216 -19.23 0.08 3.25
N LEU A 217 -20.30 0.41 4.01
CA LEU A 217 -21.56 -0.32 3.95
C LEU A 217 -22.23 -0.15 2.58
N ALA A 218 -22.28 1.09 2.08
CA ALA A 218 -22.80 1.39 0.75
C ALA A 218 -22.00 0.64 -0.32
N ALA A 219 -20.66 0.63 -0.23
CA ALA A 219 -19.80 -0.10 -1.15
C ALA A 219 -20.18 -1.60 -1.22
N LEU A 220 -20.36 -2.27 -0.08
CA LEU A 220 -20.79 -3.67 -0.05
C LEU A 220 -22.17 -3.89 -0.70
N VAL A 221 -23.12 -2.98 -0.49
CA VAL A 221 -24.43 -3.03 -1.15
C VAL A 221 -24.28 -2.86 -2.67
N PHE A 222 -23.41 -1.96 -3.14
CA PHE A 222 -23.14 -1.78 -4.56
C PHE A 222 -22.49 -3.01 -5.20
N VAL A 223 -21.54 -3.68 -4.52
CA VAL A 223 -20.97 -4.96 -4.99
C VAL A 223 -22.07 -6.01 -5.17
N ARG A 224 -22.99 -6.09 -4.19
CA ARG A 224 -24.11 -7.04 -4.26
C ARG A 224 -25.12 -6.70 -5.36
N TYR A 225 -25.35 -5.41 -5.63
CA TYR A 225 -26.27 -4.94 -6.66
C TYR A 225 -25.73 -5.19 -8.07
N PHE A 226 -24.44 -4.94 -8.30
CA PHE A 226 -23.75 -5.20 -9.56
C PHE A 226 -23.00 -6.54 -9.51
N GLU A 227 -23.63 -7.57 -8.94
CA GLU A 227 -23.04 -8.90 -8.78
C GLU A 227 -22.53 -9.44 -10.12
N GLY A 228 -21.34 -10.06 -10.13
CA GLY A 228 -20.72 -10.62 -11.34
C GLY A 228 -19.98 -9.59 -12.21
N VAL A 229 -20.22 -8.29 -12.00
CA VAL A 229 -19.57 -7.20 -12.75
C VAL A 229 -18.67 -6.36 -11.87
N LEU A 230 -19.15 -5.92 -10.70
CA LEU A 230 -18.41 -5.05 -9.80
C LEU A 230 -17.70 -5.86 -8.73
N GLU A 231 -16.40 -5.66 -8.56
CA GLU A 231 -15.59 -6.37 -7.57
C GLU A 231 -15.24 -5.48 -6.37
N LEU A 232 -15.14 -6.09 -5.18
CA LEU A 232 -14.66 -5.38 -4.00
C LEU A 232 -13.14 -5.22 -4.04
N SER A 233 -12.43 -6.26 -4.48
CA SER A 233 -10.96 -6.29 -4.48
C SER A 233 -10.39 -6.10 -5.88
N THR A 234 -9.35 -5.28 -6.01
CA THR A 234 -8.60 -5.18 -7.26
C THR A 234 -7.87 -6.47 -7.56
N LYS A 235 -8.19 -7.12 -8.68
CA LYS A 235 -7.28 -8.06 -9.33
C LYS A 235 -6.34 -7.27 -10.24
N ARG A 236 -5.11 -7.75 -10.38
CA ARG A 236 -4.19 -7.20 -11.37
C ARG A 236 -4.74 -7.44 -12.78
N ASN A 237 -4.72 -6.39 -13.62
CA ASN A 237 -5.18 -6.43 -15.01
C ASN A 237 -6.61 -6.97 -15.15
N ASN A 238 -7.51 -6.44 -14.31
CA ASN A 238 -8.92 -6.77 -14.34
C ASN A 238 -9.70 -5.83 -15.25
N ALA A 239 -10.54 -6.38 -16.13
CA ALA A 239 -11.47 -5.58 -16.92
C ALA A 239 -12.65 -5.06 -16.07
N ARG A 240 -13.00 -5.80 -15.01
CA ARG A 240 -14.11 -5.48 -14.10
C ARG A 240 -13.79 -4.23 -13.27
N PRO A 241 -14.75 -3.29 -13.14
CA PRO A 241 -14.61 -2.18 -12.23
C PRO A 241 -14.51 -2.67 -10.78
N ASN A 242 -13.90 -1.85 -9.91
CA ASN A 242 -13.79 -2.16 -8.49
C ASN A 242 -14.12 -0.96 -7.61
N ILE A 243 -14.50 -1.21 -6.36
CA ILE A 243 -14.82 -0.17 -5.37
C ILE A 243 -14.01 -0.33 -4.08
N GLN A 244 -12.77 -0.81 -4.22
CA GLN A 244 -11.91 -1.10 -3.08
C GLN A 244 -11.60 0.16 -2.27
N THR A 245 -11.36 1.30 -2.92
CA THR A 245 -11.10 2.57 -2.25
C THR A 245 -12.29 3.01 -1.40
N ALA A 246 -13.51 2.81 -1.90
CA ALA A 246 -14.73 3.15 -1.18
C ALA A 246 -14.97 2.29 0.07
N PHE A 247 -14.47 1.06 0.06
CA PHE A 247 -14.55 0.15 1.20
C PHE A 247 -13.41 0.37 2.22
N LEU A 248 -12.15 0.46 1.76
CA LEU A 248 -10.99 0.51 2.65
C LEU A 248 -10.68 1.92 3.16
N GLY A 249 -10.78 2.93 2.28
CA GLY A 249 -10.38 4.31 2.57
C GLY A 249 -11.02 4.89 3.84
N PRO A 250 -12.35 4.79 4.00
CA PRO A 250 -13.03 5.35 5.17
C PRO A 250 -12.59 4.70 6.49
N GLY A 251 -12.32 3.39 6.52
CA GLY A 251 -11.87 2.71 7.73
C GLY A 251 -10.50 3.21 8.22
N ILE A 252 -9.59 3.54 7.29
CA ILE A 252 -8.28 4.13 7.60
C ILE A 252 -8.48 5.52 8.21
N VAL A 253 -9.26 6.38 7.55
CA VAL A 253 -9.46 7.76 7.99
C VAL A 253 -10.22 7.81 9.31
N LEU A 254 -11.27 7.00 9.49
CA LEU A 254 -11.97 6.88 10.77
C LEU A 254 -11.05 6.44 11.89
N SER A 255 -10.14 5.50 11.65
CA SER A 255 -9.17 5.08 12.66
C SER A 255 -8.24 6.22 13.06
N LEU A 256 -7.72 6.95 12.08
CA LEU A 256 -6.83 8.08 12.32
C LEU A 256 -7.56 9.18 13.10
N ARG A 257 -8.80 9.51 12.73
CA ARG A 257 -9.64 10.47 13.45
C ARG A 257 -9.96 10.00 14.86
N GLY A 258 -10.39 8.75 15.02
CA GLY A 258 -10.64 8.14 16.32
C GLY A 258 -9.43 8.24 17.27
N TYR A 259 -8.22 8.00 16.76
CA TYR A 259 -6.98 8.10 17.52
C TYR A 259 -6.58 9.55 17.83
N GLN A 260 -6.78 10.49 16.90
CA GLN A 260 -6.36 11.89 17.05
C GLN A 260 -7.34 12.72 17.89
N ASP A 261 -8.63 12.43 17.78
CA ASP A 261 -9.68 13.30 18.31
C ASP A 261 -10.09 12.92 19.74
N PHE A 262 -9.89 11.65 20.13
CA PHE A 262 -10.36 11.13 21.40
C PHE A 262 -9.22 10.58 22.26
N ASN A 263 -8.87 11.30 23.33
CA ASN A 263 -7.92 10.81 24.33
C ASN A 263 -8.63 9.84 25.29
N ILE A 264 -8.61 8.55 24.98
CA ILE A 264 -9.30 7.51 25.76
C ILE A 264 -8.62 7.30 27.12
N LEU A 265 -9.42 7.32 28.20
CA LEU A 265 -8.97 7.08 29.57
C LEU A 265 -8.97 5.61 29.94
N ASN A 266 -10.03 4.90 29.56
CA ASN A 266 -10.22 3.49 29.88
C ASN A 266 -10.77 2.74 28.66
N TRP A 267 -10.18 1.59 28.37
CA TRP A 267 -10.50 0.71 27.24
C TRP A 267 -11.40 -0.48 27.62
N ASP A 268 -11.80 -0.64 28.88
CA ASP A 268 -12.58 -1.80 29.36
C ASP A 268 -13.88 -1.99 28.56
N ASN A 269 -14.62 -0.90 28.32
CA ASN A 269 -15.88 -0.92 27.57
C ASN A 269 -15.70 -0.84 26.04
N PHE A 270 -14.47 -0.77 25.54
CA PHE A 270 -14.21 -0.66 24.09
C PHE A 270 -14.39 -1.99 23.36
N TRP A 271 -13.94 -3.09 23.97
CA TRP A 271 -13.76 -4.36 23.27
C TRP A 271 -15.05 -4.99 22.75
N LEU A 272 -16.15 -4.91 23.51
CA LEU A 272 -17.42 -5.50 23.09
C LEU A 272 -18.05 -4.73 21.91
N PRO A 273 -18.25 -3.40 21.95
CA PRO A 273 -18.70 -2.64 20.78
C PRO A 273 -17.79 -2.80 19.56
N PHE A 274 -16.47 -2.86 19.78
CA PHE A 274 -15.50 -3.11 18.72
C PHE A 274 -15.71 -4.47 18.07
N ALA A 275 -15.79 -5.55 18.86
CA ALA A 275 -16.01 -6.90 18.36
C ALA A 275 -17.31 -7.00 17.57
N LEU A 276 -18.39 -6.38 18.05
CA LEU A 276 -19.68 -6.36 17.34
C LEU A 276 -19.58 -5.64 16.00
N CYS A 277 -18.97 -4.45 15.97
CA CYS A 277 -18.80 -3.67 14.74
C CYS A 277 -17.90 -4.39 13.73
N TYR A 278 -16.78 -4.94 14.20
CA TYR A 278 -15.83 -5.72 13.42
C TYR A 278 -16.45 -6.99 12.83
N LEU A 279 -17.17 -7.76 13.65
CA LEU A 279 -17.83 -8.98 13.18
C LEU A 279 -18.93 -8.65 12.18
N LEU A 280 -19.71 -7.59 12.42
CA LEU A 280 -20.75 -7.15 11.49
C LEU A 280 -20.17 -6.83 10.11
N ILE A 281 -19.13 -6.00 10.02
CA ILE A 281 -18.55 -5.63 8.72
C ILE A 281 -17.89 -6.82 8.03
N CYS A 282 -17.24 -7.72 8.79
CA CYS A 282 -16.68 -8.97 8.26
C CYS A 282 -17.76 -9.89 7.68
N LEU A 283 -18.88 -10.06 8.39
CA LEU A 283 -20.01 -10.88 7.93
C LEU A 283 -20.65 -10.27 6.68
N LEU A 284 -20.92 -8.95 6.69
CA LEU A 284 -21.46 -8.25 5.53
C LEU A 284 -20.53 -8.41 4.32
N MET A 285 -19.22 -8.24 4.49
CA MET A 285 -18.26 -8.46 3.42
C MET A 285 -18.31 -9.91 2.91
N PHE A 286 -18.32 -10.90 3.79
CA PHE A 286 -18.34 -12.31 3.41
C PHE A 286 -19.59 -12.71 2.60
N PHE A 287 -20.77 -12.17 2.98
CA PHE A 287 -22.03 -12.49 2.31
C PHE A 287 -22.31 -11.65 1.07
N LEU A 288 -21.91 -10.37 1.06
CA LEU A 288 -22.23 -9.43 -0.03
C LEU A 288 -21.16 -9.42 -1.13
N ALA A 289 -19.89 -9.67 -0.81
CA ALA A 289 -18.78 -9.64 -1.77
C ALA A 289 -18.36 -11.07 -2.17
N LYS A 290 -19.06 -11.65 -3.15
CA LYS A 290 -18.78 -13.02 -3.62
C LYS A 290 -17.36 -13.17 -4.16
N ASP A 291 -16.80 -12.13 -4.78
CA ASP A 291 -15.46 -12.13 -5.36
C ASP A 291 -14.37 -12.35 -4.31
N ILE A 292 -14.55 -11.84 -3.08
CA ILE A 292 -13.59 -12.00 -1.97
C ILE A 292 -13.42 -13.46 -1.59
N ARG A 293 -14.50 -14.25 -1.58
CA ARG A 293 -14.48 -15.67 -1.19
C ARG A 293 -13.67 -16.54 -2.16
N GLN A 294 -13.46 -16.06 -3.38
CA GLN A 294 -12.67 -16.74 -4.41
C GLN A 294 -11.21 -16.27 -4.45
N ARG A 295 -10.82 -15.33 -3.57
CA ARG A 295 -9.44 -14.82 -3.52
C ARG A 295 -8.53 -15.72 -2.70
N ALA A 296 -7.23 -15.55 -2.91
CA ALA A 296 -6.20 -16.15 -2.06
C ALA A 296 -6.37 -15.71 -0.60
N ALA A 297 -6.08 -16.61 0.34
CA ALA A 297 -6.22 -16.36 1.78
C ALA A 297 -5.53 -15.07 2.25
N MET A 298 -4.37 -14.72 1.68
CA MET A 298 -3.66 -13.48 1.98
C MET A 298 -4.50 -12.21 1.70
N ILE A 299 -5.27 -12.21 0.60
CA ILE A 299 -6.14 -11.07 0.25
C ILE A 299 -7.32 -11.00 1.22
N ILE A 300 -7.86 -12.16 1.63
CA ILE A 300 -8.94 -12.23 2.62
C ILE A 300 -8.44 -11.69 3.97
N ILE A 301 -7.28 -12.16 4.44
CA ILE A 301 -6.63 -11.68 5.67
C ILE A 301 -6.39 -10.17 5.60
N PHE A 302 -5.91 -9.66 4.47
CA PHE A 302 -5.74 -8.23 4.27
C PHE A 302 -7.05 -7.47 4.50
N HIS A 303 -8.17 -7.87 3.89
CA HIS A 303 -9.45 -7.18 4.09
C HIS A 303 -9.97 -7.30 5.53
N ILE A 304 -9.78 -8.45 6.18
CA ILE A 304 -10.11 -8.65 7.60
C ILE A 304 -9.35 -7.66 8.49
N LEU A 305 -8.06 -7.41 8.21
CA LEU A 305 -7.29 -6.39 8.93
C LEU A 305 -7.84 -4.97 8.71
N PHE A 306 -8.39 -4.65 7.54
CA PHE A 306 -9.03 -3.36 7.32
C PHE A 306 -10.40 -3.24 7.99
N CYS A 307 -11.15 -4.33 8.12
CA CYS A 307 -12.37 -4.37 8.91
C CYS A 307 -12.13 -3.99 10.37
N SER A 308 -10.96 -4.31 10.94
CA SER A 308 -10.61 -3.91 12.30
C SER A 308 -10.37 -2.40 12.41
N LEU A 309 -9.72 -1.78 11.42
CA LEU A 309 -9.59 -0.32 11.33
C LEU A 309 -10.97 0.36 11.27
N TYR A 310 -11.86 -0.14 10.41
CA TYR A 310 -13.23 0.38 10.35
C TYR A 310 -13.96 0.25 11.70
N GLY A 311 -13.87 -0.91 12.35
CA GLY A 311 -14.48 -1.15 13.66
C GLY A 311 -13.94 -0.21 14.76
N TYR A 312 -12.62 -0.08 14.85
CA TYR A 312 -11.95 0.80 15.81
C TYR A 312 -12.39 2.26 15.63
N GLY A 313 -12.26 2.79 14.42
CA GLY A 313 -12.60 4.18 14.13
C GLY A 313 -14.08 4.49 14.32
N THR A 314 -14.97 3.57 13.92
CA THR A 314 -16.42 3.71 14.08
C THR A 314 -16.83 3.75 15.55
N VAL A 315 -16.31 2.84 16.37
CA VAL A 315 -16.66 2.77 17.80
C VAL A 315 -16.24 4.04 18.53
N LEU A 316 -15.00 4.50 18.34
CA LEU A 316 -14.53 5.73 19.01
C LEU A 316 -15.30 6.96 18.52
N SER A 317 -15.55 7.05 17.23
CA SER A 317 -16.31 8.15 16.63
C SER A 317 -17.74 8.21 17.15
N LEU A 318 -18.46 7.08 17.17
CA LEU A 318 -19.81 7.00 17.72
C LEU A 318 -19.82 7.31 19.20
N ASN A 319 -18.83 6.79 19.95
CA ASN A 319 -18.69 7.04 21.38
C ASN A 319 -18.58 8.53 21.69
N GLY A 320 -17.87 9.31 20.87
CA GLY A 320 -17.69 10.74 21.07
C GLY A 320 -18.80 11.62 20.48
N ILE A 321 -19.24 11.35 19.26
CA ILE A 321 -20.26 12.17 18.56
C ILE A 321 -21.63 12.04 19.23
N LEU A 322 -21.97 10.85 19.73
CA LEU A 322 -23.23 10.62 20.42
C LEU A 322 -23.15 10.94 21.92
N ASP A 323 -21.99 11.41 22.40
CA ASP A 323 -21.76 11.72 23.81
C ASP A 323 -22.46 13.02 24.22
N LYS A 324 -23.54 12.87 24.99
CA LYS A 324 -24.29 13.97 25.61
C LYS A 324 -23.99 14.11 27.11
N SER A 325 -22.98 13.41 27.62
CA SER A 325 -22.64 13.48 29.05
C SER A 325 -22.10 14.86 29.44
N ILE A 326 -22.46 15.29 30.64
CA ILE A 326 -21.94 16.52 31.24
C ILE A 326 -20.48 16.26 31.63
N PRO A 327 -19.52 17.10 31.20
CA PRO A 327 -18.12 16.87 31.49
C PRO A 327 -17.79 17.12 32.96
N SER A 328 -17.02 16.20 33.56
CA SER A 328 -16.38 16.38 34.86
C SER A 328 -15.06 17.13 34.69
N LEU A 329 -14.86 18.22 35.44
CA LEU A 329 -13.68 19.07 35.34
C LEU A 329 -12.65 18.71 36.42
N TYR A 330 -11.41 18.51 35.99
CA TYR A 330 -10.25 18.31 36.86
C TYR A 330 -9.19 19.36 36.59
N LYS A 331 -8.41 19.73 37.62
CA LYS A 331 -7.28 20.64 37.47
C LYS A 331 -5.97 19.87 37.41
N ALA A 332 -5.18 20.13 36.38
CA ALA A 332 -3.83 19.61 36.22
C ALA A 332 -2.84 20.77 36.12
N GLN A 333 -1.63 20.61 36.66
CA GLN A 333 -0.56 21.58 36.49
C GLN A 333 0.30 21.20 35.29
N ILE A 334 0.67 22.20 34.47
CA ILE A 334 1.60 21.99 33.35
C ILE A 334 3.01 21.93 33.91
N ILE A 335 3.62 20.75 33.90
CA ILE A 335 4.98 20.51 34.39
C ILE A 335 6.01 20.90 33.33
N GLU A 336 5.73 20.55 32.07
CA GLU A 336 6.68 20.73 30.98
C GLU A 336 5.95 21.00 29.66
N LYS A 337 6.61 21.70 28.75
CA LYS A 337 6.18 21.93 27.37
C LYS A 337 7.28 21.45 26.44
N HIS A 338 6.92 20.66 25.43
CA HIS A 338 7.86 20.14 24.45
C HIS A 338 7.29 20.24 23.03
N VAL A 339 8.12 20.61 22.06
CA VAL A 339 7.78 20.59 20.62
C VAL A 339 8.68 19.57 19.94
N SER A 340 8.12 18.68 19.13
CA SER A 340 8.95 17.77 18.32
C SER A 340 9.69 18.55 17.24
N SER A 341 10.99 18.30 17.06
CA SER A 341 11.75 18.79 15.92
C SER A 341 11.62 17.84 14.72
N GLY A 342 11.17 18.35 13.57
CA GLY A 342 11.02 17.59 12.34
C GLY A 342 10.29 18.37 11.24
N THR A 343 9.92 17.71 10.15
CA THR A 343 9.18 18.32 9.02
C THR A 343 7.79 18.84 9.41
N ARG A 344 7.23 18.34 10.52
CA ARG A 344 5.97 18.80 11.13
C ARG A 344 6.14 18.89 12.65
N ASN A 345 5.68 20.01 13.23
CA ASN A 345 5.76 20.24 14.67
C ASN A 345 4.53 19.64 15.37
N PHE A 346 4.77 18.77 16.35
CA PHE A 346 3.77 18.29 17.32
C PHE A 346 4.01 18.99 18.65
N TYR A 347 2.94 19.42 19.29
CA TYR A 347 2.97 20.18 20.53
C TYR A 347 2.54 19.29 21.69
N PHE A 348 3.38 19.19 22.70
CA PHE A 348 3.16 18.32 23.85
C PHE A 348 3.17 19.10 25.15
N LEU A 349 2.24 18.75 26.04
CA LEU A 349 2.22 19.18 27.44
C LEU A 349 2.44 17.97 28.33
N LYS A 350 3.29 18.11 29.34
CA LYS A 350 3.40 17.15 30.44
C LYS A 350 2.58 17.67 31.60
N LEU A 351 1.57 16.90 32.02
CA LEU A 351 0.67 17.28 33.11
C LEU A 351 1.00 16.57 34.41
N SER A 352 0.79 17.24 35.54
CA SER A 352 0.77 16.60 36.86
C SER A 352 -0.36 15.59 36.96
N PRO A 353 -0.33 14.64 37.92
CA PRO A 353 -1.47 13.78 38.21
C PRO A 353 -2.76 14.60 38.41
N TRP A 354 -3.87 14.09 37.89
CA TRP A 354 -5.18 14.73 37.95
C TRP A 354 -6.28 13.66 37.89
N GLY A 355 -7.34 13.84 38.68
CA GLY A 355 -8.53 12.98 38.62
C GLY A 355 -8.21 11.47 38.50
N PRO A 356 -8.63 10.79 37.41
CA PRO A 356 -8.35 9.37 37.17
C PRO A 356 -6.87 9.03 36.86
N ARG A 357 -6.04 10.00 36.49
CA ARG A 357 -4.63 9.81 36.14
C ARG A 357 -3.73 10.09 37.34
N THR A 358 -3.14 9.05 37.90
CA THR A 358 -2.30 9.12 39.11
C THR A 358 -0.82 9.37 38.84
N LYS A 359 -0.41 9.41 37.58
CA LYS A 359 0.98 9.62 37.14
C LYS A 359 1.08 10.81 36.20
N GLU A 360 2.25 11.41 36.15
CA GLU A 360 2.54 12.43 35.14
C GLU A 360 2.45 11.84 33.73
N GLU A 361 1.74 12.52 32.84
CA GLU A 361 1.51 12.03 31.49
C GLU A 361 1.78 13.12 30.46
N LYS A 362 2.39 12.71 29.35
CA LYS A 362 2.62 13.57 28.19
C LYS A 362 1.45 13.42 27.23
N ILE A 363 0.82 14.54 26.90
CA ILE A 363 -0.33 14.59 26.01
C ILE A 363 -0.05 15.50 24.83
N THR A 364 -0.61 15.16 23.68
CA THR A 364 -0.54 15.98 22.47
C THR A 364 -1.68 16.99 22.50
N VAL A 365 -1.39 18.24 22.15
CA VAL A 365 -2.39 19.32 22.15
C VAL A 365 -2.35 20.08 20.84
N GLU A 366 -3.43 20.80 20.56
CA GLU A 366 -3.43 21.76 19.47
C GLU A 366 -2.43 22.90 19.73
N LYS A 367 -1.93 23.48 18.64
CA LYS A 367 -1.01 24.62 18.69
C LYS A 367 -1.59 25.78 19.52
N SER A 368 -2.88 26.08 19.35
CA SER A 368 -3.60 27.12 20.07
C SER A 368 -3.54 26.93 21.60
N VAL A 369 -3.79 25.70 22.06
CA VAL A 369 -3.71 25.29 23.46
C VAL A 369 -2.26 25.37 23.96
N TYR A 370 -1.31 24.93 23.15
CA TYR A 370 0.11 25.01 23.50
C TYR A 370 0.58 26.45 23.67
N ASP A 371 0.29 27.33 22.71
CA ASP A 371 0.77 28.70 22.67
C ASP A 371 0.25 29.53 23.85
N ARG A 372 -1.00 29.30 24.27
CA ARG A 372 -1.59 29.96 25.46
C ARG A 372 -1.14 29.37 26.80
N SER A 373 -0.61 28.15 26.80
CA SER A 373 -0.23 27.42 28.01
C SER A 373 1.15 27.87 28.53
N LYS A 374 1.31 27.99 29.85
CA LYS A 374 2.61 28.26 30.50
C LYS A 374 2.95 27.17 31.52
N VAL A 375 4.23 26.81 31.59
CA VAL A 375 4.73 25.89 32.63
C VAL A 375 4.44 26.49 34.01
N GLY A 376 3.99 25.65 34.93
CA GLY A 376 3.56 26.04 36.28
C GLY A 376 2.08 26.42 36.39
N ASN A 377 1.40 26.77 35.29
CA ASN A 377 -0.03 27.09 35.32
C ASN A 377 -0.89 25.85 35.49
N LYS A 378 -2.08 26.04 36.08
CA LYS A 378 -3.14 25.03 36.11
C LYS A 378 -3.99 25.13 34.85
N ILE A 379 -4.40 23.99 34.33
CA ILE A 379 -5.29 23.86 33.18
C ILE A 379 -6.46 22.94 33.53
N ASP A 380 -7.63 23.23 32.96
CA ASP A 380 -8.82 22.43 33.17
C ASP A 380 -8.86 21.28 32.15
N VAL A 381 -8.98 20.07 32.68
CA VAL A 381 -9.13 18.83 31.93
C VAL A 381 -10.58 18.38 32.05
N ALA A 382 -11.29 18.41 30.92
CA ALA A 382 -12.68 17.99 30.84
C ALA A 382 -12.76 16.51 30.48
N VAL A 383 -13.42 15.72 31.33
CA VAL A 383 -13.62 14.29 31.14
C VAL A 383 -15.08 14.02 30.81
N ARG A 384 -15.33 13.24 29.76
CA ARG A 384 -16.65 12.74 29.42
C ARG A 384 -16.71 11.23 29.51
N ASN A 385 -17.91 10.71 29.73
CA ASN A 385 -18.13 9.28 29.91
C ASN A 385 -18.14 8.49 28.58
N GLY A 386 -18.39 9.16 27.45
CA GLY A 386 -18.63 8.49 26.18
C GLY A 386 -20.03 7.87 26.10
N SER A 387 -20.66 7.91 24.92
CA SER A 387 -21.98 7.30 24.73
C SER A 387 -21.98 5.78 24.85
N LEU A 388 -20.83 5.14 24.63
CA LEU A 388 -20.62 3.70 24.79
C LEU A 388 -19.95 3.37 26.14
N GLY A 389 -19.89 4.34 27.05
CA GLY A 389 -19.21 4.18 28.33
C GLY A 389 -17.70 4.05 28.21
N ILE A 390 -17.10 4.57 27.13
CA ILE A 390 -15.65 4.62 26.92
C ILE A 390 -15.19 6.05 27.27
N PRO A 391 -14.67 6.29 28.49
CA PRO A 391 -14.41 7.65 28.94
C PRO A 391 -13.23 8.25 28.18
N TRP A 392 -13.34 9.52 27.84
CA TRP A 392 -12.33 10.26 27.09
C TRP A 392 -12.20 11.68 27.63
N PHE A 393 -11.08 12.35 27.34
CA PHE A 393 -10.84 13.70 27.83
C PHE A 393 -10.31 14.65 26.76
N TYR A 394 -10.49 15.93 27.03
CA TYR A 394 -9.94 17.03 26.25
C TYR A 394 -9.57 18.19 27.18
N ILE A 395 -8.77 19.11 26.66
CA ILE A 395 -8.28 20.27 27.40
C ILE A 395 -9.08 21.50 27.00
N LEU A 396 -9.49 22.29 28.00
CA LEU A 396 -10.24 23.54 27.82
C LEU A 396 -9.36 24.74 27.57
#